data_AF-A0A023EFZ5-F1
#
_entry.id   AF-A0A023EFZ5-F1
#
_cell.length_a   1.000
_cell.length_b   1.000
_cell.length_c   1.000
_cell.angle_alpha   90.00
_cell.angle_beta   90.00
_cell.angle_gamma   90.00
#
_symmetry.space_group_name_H-M   'P 1'
#
loop_
_entity.id
_entity.type
_entity.pdbx_description
1 polymer ?
#
loop_
_entity_poly.entity_id
_entity_poly.type
_entity_poly.pdbx_seq_one_letter_code
_entity_poly.pdbx_strand_id
1 'polypeptide(L)'
;MFPVKVIATVALVAVLGLQTAFAGEADVLDLTDSDFSTRVAETETTLVMFYAPWCGHCKKLKPEYAKAAELLRGEDPPIALAKVDCTEGGKDTCGKFSVSGYPTLKIFKNGEVSQEYNGPREAS
;
A
#
# COMPACT_ATOMS: atom_id res chain seq x y z
N MET A 1 -32.33 55.07 8.29
CA MET A 1 -31.96 55.95 7.16
C MET A 1 -30.71 55.32 6.53
N PHE A 2 -30.70 54.51 5.47
CA PHE A 2 -31.67 54.02 4.47
C PHE A 2 -31.42 52.51 4.23
N PRO A 3 -32.44 51.66 4.06
CA PRO A 3 -32.28 50.25 3.69
C PRO A 3 -32.70 49.98 2.23
N VAL A 4 -31.82 49.44 1.37
CA VAL A 4 -32.16 48.74 0.10
C VAL A 4 -31.00 47.77 -0.23
N LYS A 5 -31.11 46.47 0.03
CA LYS A 5 -31.70 45.41 -0.82
C LYS A 5 -30.93 45.17 -2.13
N VAL A 6 -29.97 44.24 -2.10
CA VAL A 6 -29.62 43.41 -3.26
C VAL A 6 -29.49 41.96 -2.80
N ILE A 7 -30.58 41.22 -3.03
CA ILE A 7 -30.59 39.77 -3.03
C ILE A 7 -29.94 39.37 -4.34
N ALA A 8 -28.69 38.89 -4.28
CA ALA A 8 -28.09 38.13 -5.37
C ALA A 8 -27.93 36.70 -4.86
N THR A 9 -28.96 35.90 -5.08
CA THR A 9 -28.91 34.44 -5.04
C THR A 9 -27.80 33.97 -5.98
N VAL A 10 -26.61 33.75 -5.45
CA VAL A 10 -25.60 32.93 -6.12
C VAL A 10 -26.03 31.48 -5.90
N ALA A 11 -26.37 30.85 -7.01
CA ALA A 11 -26.78 29.46 -7.09
C ALA A 11 -25.82 28.58 -6.28
N LEU A 12 -26.39 27.75 -5.41
CA LEU A 12 -25.73 26.60 -4.83
C LEU A 12 -25.36 25.65 -5.99
N VAL A 13 -24.22 25.89 -6.62
CA VAL A 13 -23.54 24.81 -7.35
C VAL A 13 -23.00 23.93 -6.25
N ALA A 14 -23.81 22.94 -5.86
CA ALA A 14 -23.29 21.74 -5.23
C ALA A 14 -22.33 21.13 -6.25
N VAL A 15 -21.08 21.57 -6.21
CA VAL A 15 -19.97 20.78 -6.69
C VAL A 15 -20.00 19.57 -5.77
N LEU A 16 -20.77 18.56 -6.18
CA LEU A 16 -20.51 17.17 -5.85
C LEU A 16 -19.06 16.97 -6.26
N GLY A 17 -18.17 17.28 -5.32
CA GLY A 17 -16.78 16.92 -5.40
C GLY A 17 -16.81 15.42 -5.56
N LEU A 18 -16.64 14.97 -6.79
CA LEU A 18 -16.19 13.62 -7.07
C LEU A 18 -14.83 13.59 -6.38
N GLN A 19 -14.84 13.19 -5.11
CA GLN A 19 -13.64 12.79 -4.42
C GLN A 19 -13.17 11.60 -5.24
N THR A 20 -12.27 11.85 -6.17
CA THR A 20 -11.50 10.79 -6.79
C THR A 20 -10.74 10.18 -5.63
N ALA A 21 -11.28 9.08 -5.10
CA ALA A 21 -10.56 8.21 -4.19
C ALA A 21 -9.34 7.74 -4.98
N PHE A 22 -8.23 8.47 -4.84
CA PHE A 22 -6.94 7.85 -4.98
C PHE A 22 -6.97 6.75 -3.92
N ALA A 23 -7.17 5.49 -4.35
CA ALA A 23 -6.96 4.32 -3.51
C ALA A 23 -5.54 4.46 -2.98
N GLY A 24 -5.43 5.00 -1.77
CA GLY A 24 -4.17 5.47 -1.24
C GLY A 24 -3.33 4.25 -0.92
N GLU A 25 -2.08 4.21 -1.37
CA GLU A 25 -1.05 3.33 -0.80
C GLU A 25 -0.81 3.61 0.71
N ALA A 26 -1.63 4.43 1.37
CA ALA A 26 -1.54 4.79 2.78
C ALA A 26 -1.54 3.57 3.71
N ASP A 27 -2.17 2.48 3.27
CA ASP A 27 -2.31 1.26 4.07
C ASP A 27 -1.20 0.23 3.78
N VAL A 28 -0.28 0.55 2.86
CA VAL A 28 0.88 -0.29 2.55
C VAL A 28 2.12 0.31 3.22
N LEU A 29 2.74 -0.45 4.12
CA LEU A 29 3.96 -0.04 4.80
C LEU A 29 5.13 0.06 3.81
N ASP A 30 5.81 1.20 3.75
CA ASP A 30 7.04 1.35 2.97
C ASP A 30 8.23 1.05 3.88
N LEU A 31 8.91 -0.08 3.64
CA LEU A 31 9.98 -0.57 4.48
C LEU A 31 11.33 -0.48 3.77
N THR A 32 12.35 -0.13 4.55
CA THR A 32 13.74 0.01 4.12
C THR A 32 14.64 -0.93 4.91
N ASP A 33 15.91 -1.01 4.53
CA ASP A 33 16.93 -1.78 5.24
C ASP A 33 17.06 -1.36 6.72
N SER A 34 16.73 -0.10 7.04
CA SER A 34 16.86 0.43 8.39
C SER A 34 15.78 -0.01 9.38
N ASP A 35 14.58 -0.33 8.88
CA ASP A 35 13.41 -0.57 9.72
C ASP A 35 12.68 -1.89 9.41
N PHE A 36 13.07 -2.60 8.35
CA PHE A 36 12.43 -3.84 7.91
C PHE A 36 12.22 -4.84 9.04
N SER A 37 13.30 -5.24 9.75
CA SER A 37 13.24 -6.31 10.75
C SER A 37 12.36 -5.97 11.94
N THR A 38 12.28 -4.70 12.30
CA THR A 38 11.46 -4.25 13.43
C THR A 38 10.00 -4.18 13.02
N ARG A 39 9.71 -3.55 11.88
CA ARG A 39 8.34 -3.29 11.40
C ARG A 39 7.62 -4.57 10.96
N VAL A 40 8.32 -5.47 10.27
CA VAL A 40 7.71 -6.72 9.76
C VAL A 40 7.31 -7.68 10.90
N ALA A 41 7.84 -7.47 12.10
CA ALA A 41 7.52 -8.23 13.30
C ALA A 41 6.42 -7.57 14.17
N GLU A 42 5.97 -6.35 13.85
CA GLU A 42 4.90 -5.66 14.60
C GLU A 42 3.54 -6.34 14.43
N THR A 43 3.34 -7.07 13.33
CA THR A 43 2.12 -7.82 13.04
C THR A 43 2.44 -9.32 12.94
N GLU A 44 1.53 -10.18 13.41
CA GLU A 44 1.71 -11.63 13.34
C GLU A 44 1.92 -12.10 11.91
N THR A 45 1.14 -11.58 10.95
CA THR A 45 1.27 -11.91 9.53
C THR A 45 1.44 -10.65 8.69
N THR A 46 2.53 -10.60 7.92
CA THR A 46 2.81 -9.52 6.97
C THR A 46 3.08 -10.09 5.59
N LEU A 47 2.36 -9.63 4.56
CA LEU A 47 2.72 -9.89 3.17
C LEU A 47 3.66 -8.77 2.71
N VAL A 48 4.82 -9.11 2.17
CA VAL A 48 5.82 -8.13 1.70
C VAL A 48 5.99 -8.24 0.18
N MET A 49 5.85 -7.11 -0.52
CA MET A 49 6.14 -6.94 -1.94
C MET A 49 7.53 -6.35 -2.16
N PHE A 50 8.44 -7.18 -2.67
CA PHE A 50 9.73 -6.74 -3.16
C PHE A 50 9.61 -6.30 -4.62
N TYR A 51 9.95 -5.04 -4.90
CA TYR A 51 9.66 -4.43 -6.19
C TYR A 51 10.79 -3.52 -6.70
N ALA A 52 10.67 -3.13 -7.97
CA ALA A 52 11.45 -2.05 -8.58
C ALA A 52 10.50 -1.03 -9.25
N PRO A 53 10.78 0.29 -9.19
CA PRO A 53 9.86 1.33 -9.61
C PRO A 53 9.63 1.35 -11.12
N TRP A 54 10.58 0.84 -11.90
CA TRP A 54 10.51 0.72 -13.36
C TRP A 54 9.82 -0.57 -13.84
N CYS A 55 9.55 -1.54 -12.95
CA CYS A 55 8.96 -2.82 -13.34
C CYS A 55 7.48 -2.67 -13.71
N GLY A 56 7.13 -2.99 -14.96
CA GLY A 56 5.75 -2.91 -15.45
C GLY A 56 4.77 -3.83 -14.70
N HIS A 57 5.20 -5.02 -14.29
CA HIS A 57 4.37 -5.93 -13.49
C HIS A 57 4.10 -5.41 -12.08
N CYS A 58 5.09 -4.75 -11.46
CA CYS A 58 4.90 -4.10 -10.16
C CYS A 58 3.87 -2.97 -10.26
N LYS A 59 3.98 -2.11 -11.29
CA LYS A 59 3.03 -1.01 -11.50
C LYS A 59 1.59 -1.49 -11.66
N LYS A 60 1.38 -2.63 -12.33
CA LYS A 60 0.06 -3.25 -12.48
C LYS A 60 -0.48 -3.84 -11.16
N LEU A 61 0.40 -4.41 -10.33
CA LEU A 61 0.01 -5.02 -9.06
C LEU A 61 -0.31 -3.99 -7.96
N LYS A 62 0.39 -2.85 -7.94
CA LYS A 62 0.23 -1.80 -6.92
C LYS A 62 -1.22 -1.44 -6.54
N PRO A 63 -2.15 -1.17 -7.48
CA PRO A 63 -3.52 -0.81 -7.12
C PRO A 63 -4.27 -1.94 -6.38
N GLU A 64 -4.17 -3.18 -6.86
CA GLU A 64 -4.78 -4.33 -6.20
C GLU A 64 -4.12 -4.59 -4.84
N TYR A 65 -2.81 -4.41 -4.75
CA TYR A 65 -2.08 -4.56 -3.49
C TYR A 65 -2.51 -3.53 -2.43
N ALA A 66 -2.72 -2.26 -2.82
CA ALA A 66 -3.23 -1.23 -1.92
C ALA A 66 -4.67 -1.54 -1.46
N LYS A 67 -5.53 -2.00 -2.37
CA LYS A 67 -6.89 -2.43 -2.05
C LYS A 67 -6.90 -3.62 -1.08
N ALA A 68 -6.03 -4.60 -1.29
CA ALA A 68 -5.87 -5.72 -0.37
C ALA A 68 -5.44 -5.25 1.02
N ALA A 69 -4.56 -4.26 1.11
CA ALA A 69 -4.10 -3.72 2.40
C ALA A 69 -5.24 -3.07 3.19
N GLU A 70 -6.12 -2.33 2.51
CA GLU A 70 -7.31 -1.75 3.11
C GLU A 70 -8.26 -2.83 3.67
N LEU A 71 -8.52 -3.88 2.88
CA LEU A 71 -9.41 -4.99 3.26
C LEU A 71 -8.85 -5.79 4.44
N LEU A 72 -7.56 -6.14 4.39
CA LEU A 72 -6.92 -7.06 5.32
C LEU A 72 -6.59 -6.46 6.68
N ARG A 73 -6.54 -5.12 6.79
CA ARG A 73 -6.37 -4.43 8.07
C ARG A 73 -7.55 -4.65 9.03
N GLY A 74 -8.75 -4.91 8.50
CA GLY A 74 -9.96 -5.14 9.30
C GLY A 74 -10.12 -6.57 9.82
N GLU A 75 -9.26 -7.49 9.43
CA GLU A 75 -9.28 -8.89 9.88
C GLU A 75 -8.79 -9.04 11.32
N ASP A 76 -9.15 -10.15 11.98
CA ASP A 76 -8.71 -10.51 13.33
C ASP A 76 -8.11 -11.92 13.35
N PRO A 77 -6.78 -12.08 13.48
CA PRO A 77 -5.78 -11.02 13.65
C PRO A 77 -5.54 -10.23 12.34
N PRO A 78 -5.11 -8.95 12.43
CA PRO A 78 -4.87 -8.12 11.26
C PRO A 78 -3.71 -8.66 10.42
N ILE A 79 -3.83 -8.50 9.10
CA ILE A 79 -2.77 -8.87 8.15
C ILE A 79 -2.22 -7.58 7.53
N ALA A 80 -0.93 -7.31 7.78
CA ALA A 80 -0.26 -6.13 7.24
C ALA A 80 0.26 -6.39 5.83
N LEU A 81 0.22 -5.36 4.97
CA LEU A 81 0.87 -5.36 3.67
C LEU A 81 2.01 -4.35 3.68
N ALA A 82 3.15 -4.74 3.14
CA ALA A 82 4.35 -3.91 3.08
C ALA A 82 5.02 -4.00 1.71
N LYS A 83 5.81 -2.99 1.36
CA LYS A 83 6.61 -2.96 0.14
C LYS A 83 8.05 -2.58 0.47
N VAL A 84 8.97 -3.10 -0.33
CA VAL A 84 10.41 -2.81 -0.24
C VAL A 84 10.92 -2.51 -1.64
N ASP A 85 11.51 -1.33 -1.82
CA ASP A 85 12.16 -0.94 -3.07
C ASP A 85 13.59 -1.51 -3.14
N CYS A 86 13.77 -2.53 -3.97
CA CYS A 86 15.07 -3.19 -4.14
C CYS A 86 16.09 -2.38 -4.96
N THR A 87 15.73 -1.17 -5.42
CA THR A 87 16.60 -0.30 -6.21
C THR A 87 17.15 0.88 -5.43
N GLU A 88 16.59 1.17 -4.25
CA GLU A 88 17.00 2.27 -3.38
C GLU A 88 17.31 1.75 -1.96
N GLY A 89 16.49 2.12 -0.97
CA GLY A 89 16.75 1.87 0.44
C GLY A 89 16.47 0.46 0.94
N GLY A 90 16.11 -0.49 0.08
CA GLY A 90 15.78 -1.88 0.43
C GLY A 90 16.72 -2.93 -0.14
N LYS A 91 17.89 -2.53 -0.66
CA LYS A 91 18.81 -3.43 -1.39
C LYS A 91 19.31 -4.58 -0.54
N ASP A 92 19.73 -4.30 0.69
CA ASP A 92 20.30 -5.32 1.58
C ASP A 92 19.22 -6.32 2.01
N THR A 93 18.01 -5.83 2.27
CA THR A 93 16.83 -6.63 2.57
C THR A 93 16.49 -7.55 1.39
N CYS A 94 16.42 -7.01 0.17
CA CYS A 94 16.13 -7.81 -1.02
C CYS A 94 17.23 -8.88 -1.28
N GLY A 95 18.49 -8.53 -1.06
CA GLY A 95 19.61 -9.47 -1.13
C GLY A 95 19.50 -10.59 -0.08
N LYS A 96 19.20 -10.24 1.18
CA LYS A 96 19.01 -11.18 2.30
C LYS A 96 17.93 -12.21 2.03
N PHE A 97 16.85 -11.82 1.35
CA PHE A 97 15.73 -12.70 1.02
C PHE A 97 15.81 -13.29 -0.39
N SER A 98 16.99 -13.23 -1.03
CA SER A 98 17.27 -13.84 -2.33
C SER A 98 16.28 -13.43 -3.43
N VAL A 99 15.88 -12.15 -3.45
CA VAL A 99 14.98 -11.61 -4.48
C VAL A 99 15.75 -11.45 -5.79
N SER A 100 15.41 -12.25 -6.80
CA SER A 100 16.08 -12.27 -8.10
C SER A 100 15.20 -11.75 -9.25
N GLY A 101 13.93 -11.43 -8.99
CA GLY A 101 12.98 -10.92 -9.97
C GLY A 101 11.88 -10.09 -9.31
N TYR A 102 11.13 -9.34 -10.13
CA TYR A 102 10.11 -8.41 -9.62
C TYR A 102 8.75 -8.57 -10.32
N PRO A 103 7.62 -8.44 -9.58
CA PRO A 103 7.57 -8.44 -8.12
C PRO A 103 7.77 -9.87 -7.56
N THR A 104 8.38 -9.95 -6.38
CA THR A 104 8.38 -11.15 -5.53
C THR A 104 7.59 -10.83 -4.28
N LEU A 105 6.66 -11.72 -3.91
CA LEU A 105 5.81 -11.59 -2.73
C LEU A 105 6.20 -12.65 -1.72
N LYS A 106 6.48 -12.28 -0.48
CA LYS A 106 6.76 -13.26 0.60
C LYS A 106 5.90 -12.96 1.81
N ILE A 107 5.39 -14.03 2.42
CA ILE A 107 4.63 -13.97 3.67
C ILE A 107 5.61 -14.13 4.82
N PHE A 108 5.54 -13.18 5.74
CA PHE A 108 6.27 -13.19 7.00
C PHE A 108 5.29 -13.53 8.13
N LYS A 109 5.72 -14.40 9.03
CA LYS A 109 5.02 -14.69 10.27
C LYS A 109 5.94 -14.40 11.45
N ASN A 110 5.51 -13.52 12.35
CA ASN A 110 6.31 -13.08 13.51
C ASN A 110 7.72 -12.62 13.12
N GLY A 111 7.83 -11.90 12.00
CA GLY A 111 9.09 -11.39 11.47
C GLY A 111 9.95 -12.38 10.68
N GLU A 112 9.57 -13.65 10.58
CA GLU A 112 10.30 -14.68 9.84
C GLU A 112 9.63 -15.04 8.53
N VAL A 113 10.41 -15.40 7.50
CA VAL A 113 9.86 -15.83 6.21
C VAL A 113 9.14 -17.15 6.39
N SER A 114 7.82 -17.15 6.18
CA SER A 114 7.01 -18.36 6.21
C SER A 114 7.01 -19.04 4.83
N GLN A 115 6.69 -18.30 3.77
CA GLN A 115 6.62 -18.85 2.41
C GLN A 115 6.64 -17.74 1.35
N GLU A 116 6.96 -18.12 0.11
CA GLU A 116 6.75 -17.27 -1.05
C GLU A 116 5.30 -17.33 -1.53
N TYR A 117 4.70 -16.19 -1.82
CA TYR A 117 3.33 -16.10 -2.31
C TYR A 117 3.31 -16.15 -3.84
N ASN A 118 2.73 -17.23 -4.35
CA ASN A 118 2.55 -17.49 -5.79
C ASN A 118 1.07 -17.51 -6.19
N GLY A 119 0.19 -16.95 -5.36
CA GLY A 119 -1.25 -16.92 -5.59
C GLY A 119 -1.72 -15.82 -6.54
N PRO A 120 -3.05 -15.63 -6.65
CA PRO A 120 -3.65 -14.58 -7.46
C PRO A 120 -3.13 -13.17 -7.13
N ARG A 121 -3.18 -12.27 -8.11
CA ARG A 121 -2.65 -10.90 -8.01
C ARG A 121 -3.74 -9.82 -8.00
N GLU A 122 -4.98 -10.25 -7.79
CA GLU A 122 -6.18 -9.42 -7.73
C GLU A 122 -6.74 -9.47 -6.31
N ALA A 123 -7.32 -8.38 -5.82
CA ALA A 123 -7.86 -8.29 -4.46
C ALA A 123 -9.35 -8.64 -4.35
N SER A 124 -10.01 -9.05 -5.45
CA SER A 124 -11.45 -9.37 -5.51
C SER A 124 -11.73 -10.78 -6.02
#